data_AF-A0AA42L6R4-F1
#
_entry.id   AF-A0AA42L6R4-F1
#
_cell.length_a   1.000
_cell.length_b   1.000
_cell.length_c   1.000
_cell.angle_alpha   90.00
_cell.angle_beta   90.00
_cell.angle_gamma   90.00
#
_symmetry.space_group_name_H-M   'P 1'
#
loop_
_entity.id
_entity.type
_entity.pdbx_description
1 polymer ?
#
loop_
_entity_poly.entity_id
_entity_poly.type
_entity_poly.pdbx_seq_one_letter_code
_entity_poly.pdbx_strand_id
1 'polypeptide(L)'
;MLTFCIPLSACAQTPPPLQHGQIGSAAELAAQRGPDTPEPIHLRRDQVPPDLVDLIPLAEKWGIGDDLLRDEMREHATDAEKRAIADALKHRHARISAWLDSFPQGQPMTDEAAAFLYMQLSVDEMGLMQ
;
A
#
# COMPACT_ATOMS: atom_id res chain seq x y z
N MET A 1 -46.55 35.38 -1.42
CA MET A 1 -46.44 33.93 -1.13
C MET A 1 -45.11 33.45 -1.67
N LEU A 2 -44.18 33.08 -0.79
CA LEU A 2 -42.88 32.53 -1.18
C LEU A 2 -42.84 31.07 -0.70
N THR A 3 -42.91 30.14 -1.66
CA THR A 3 -42.76 28.71 -1.42
C THR A 3 -41.27 28.40 -1.34
N PHE A 4 -40.78 28.04 -0.16
CA PHE A 4 -39.46 27.45 0.00
C PHE A 4 -39.54 25.96 -0.32
N CYS A 5 -38.97 25.56 -1.46
CA CYS A 5 -38.64 24.16 -1.73
C CYS A 5 -37.33 23.83 -1.01
N ILE A 6 -37.39 22.98 0.03
CA ILE A 6 -36.22 22.41 0.68
C ILE A 6 -35.83 21.15 -0.13
N PRO A 7 -34.63 21.06 -0.72
CA PRO A 7 -34.15 19.80 -1.25
C PRO A 7 -33.85 18.86 -0.08
N LEU A 8 -34.50 17.69 -0.05
CA LEU A 8 -34.07 16.59 0.81
C LEU A 8 -32.67 16.18 0.36
N SER A 9 -31.67 16.50 1.19
CA SER A 9 -30.35 15.92 1.07
C SER A 9 -30.49 14.42 1.36
N ALA A 10 -30.42 13.60 0.31
CA ALA A 10 -30.32 12.15 0.48
C ALA A 10 -29.02 11.88 1.24
N CYS A 11 -29.12 11.29 2.44
CA CYS A 11 -27.96 10.72 3.11
C CYS A 11 -27.31 9.74 2.13
N ALA A 12 -26.13 10.06 1.61
CA ALA A 12 -25.36 9.16 0.78
C ALA A 12 -25.08 7.91 1.62
N GLN A 13 -25.80 6.82 1.32
CA GLN A 13 -25.54 5.52 1.93
C GLN A 13 -24.23 5.02 1.33
N THR A 14 -23.25 4.68 2.18
CA THR A 14 -22.03 4.02 1.73
C THR A 14 -22.42 2.72 1.03
N PRO A 15 -21.93 2.47 -0.20
CA PRO A 15 -22.24 1.24 -0.90
C PRO A 15 -21.77 0.02 -0.09
N PRO A 16 -22.45 -1.13 -0.22
CA PRO A 16 -22.02 -2.34 0.46
C PRO A 16 -20.60 -2.73 0.01
N PRO A 17 -19.80 -3.36 0.88
CA PRO A 17 -18.46 -3.81 0.50
C PRO A 17 -18.53 -4.85 -0.63
N LEU A 18 -17.47 -4.89 -1.44
CA LEU A 18 -17.33 -5.84 -2.54
C LEU A 18 -17.46 -7.30 -2.06
N GLN A 19 -18.18 -8.11 -2.85
CA GLN A 19 -18.33 -9.55 -2.60
C GLN A 19 -17.37 -10.37 -3.45
N HIS A 20 -16.90 -11.49 -2.90
CA HIS A 20 -16.05 -12.42 -3.66
C HIS A 20 -16.80 -12.96 -4.89
N GLY A 21 -16.18 -12.83 -6.06
CA GLY A 21 -16.77 -13.25 -7.34
C GLY A 21 -17.77 -12.26 -7.94
N GLN A 22 -17.93 -11.06 -7.37
CA GLN A 22 -18.76 -10.00 -7.94
C GLN A 22 -18.22 -9.55 -9.30
N ILE A 23 -19.12 -9.43 -10.28
CA ILE A 23 -18.82 -8.91 -11.62
C ILE A 23 -19.65 -7.65 -11.82
N GLY A 24 -19.00 -6.57 -12.24
CA GLY A 24 -19.63 -5.28 -12.52
C GLY A 24 -18.71 -4.42 -13.39
N SER A 25 -19.17 -3.24 -13.75
CA SER A 25 -18.31 -2.25 -14.39
C SER A 25 -17.27 -1.70 -13.42
N ALA A 26 -16.16 -1.18 -13.96
CA ALA A 26 -15.11 -0.56 -13.14
C ALA A 26 -15.66 0.56 -12.23
N ALA A 27 -16.61 1.36 -12.73
CA ALA A 27 -17.23 2.43 -11.96
C ALA A 27 -18.08 1.91 -10.79
N GLU A 28 -18.83 0.83 -11.00
CA GLU A 28 -19.64 0.21 -9.93
C GLU A 28 -18.77 -0.40 -8.84
N LEU A 29 -17.67 -1.06 -9.24
CA LEU A 29 -16.73 -1.67 -8.30
C LEU A 29 -15.94 -0.60 -7.53
N ALA A 30 -15.50 0.46 -8.20
CA ALA A 30 -14.81 1.58 -7.57
C ALA A 30 -15.67 2.29 -6.53
N ALA A 31 -16.98 2.47 -6.79
CA ALA A 31 -17.88 3.08 -5.82
C ALA A 31 -18.05 2.26 -4.52
N GLN A 32 -17.82 0.96 -4.57
CA GLN A 32 -17.90 0.03 -3.43
C GLN A 32 -16.54 -0.25 -2.78
N ARG A 33 -15.47 0.38 -3.29
CA ARG A 33 -14.12 0.25 -2.74
C ARG A 33 -14.08 0.85 -1.34
N GLY A 34 -13.20 0.28 -0.52
CA GLY A 34 -12.82 0.86 0.76
C GLY A 34 -12.07 2.19 0.61
N PRO A 35 -11.42 2.69 1.67
CA PRO A 35 -10.73 3.96 1.64
C PRO A 35 -9.59 3.98 0.60
N ASP A 36 -9.44 5.12 -0.09
CA ASP A 36 -8.36 5.37 -1.06
C ASP A 36 -7.03 5.80 -0.37
N THR A 37 -6.90 5.52 0.92
CA THR A 37 -5.68 5.81 1.68
C THR A 37 -5.33 4.60 2.53
N PRO A 38 -4.09 4.08 2.42
CA PRO A 38 -3.66 2.97 3.27
C PRO A 38 -3.70 3.39 4.74
N GLU A 39 -4.14 2.47 5.60
CA GLU A 39 -4.04 2.68 7.04
C GLU A 39 -2.56 2.78 7.44
N PRO A 40 -2.17 3.77 8.25
CA PRO A 40 -0.80 3.86 8.73
C PRO A 40 -0.42 2.62 9.56
N ILE A 41 0.69 1.99 9.19
CA ILE A 41 1.27 0.89 9.96
C ILE A 41 2.47 1.38 10.77
N HIS A 42 2.75 0.72 11.89
CA HIS A 42 3.94 0.96 12.72
C HIS A 42 4.68 -0.33 12.95
N LEU A 43 5.84 -0.47 12.32
CA LEU A 43 6.61 -1.71 12.33
C LEU A 43 7.41 -1.87 13.61
N ARG A 44 7.53 -3.12 14.07
CA ARG A 44 8.31 -3.41 15.26
C ARG A 44 9.79 -3.51 14.93
N ARG A 45 10.56 -2.58 15.50
CA ARG A 45 12.02 -2.52 15.34
C ARG A 45 12.74 -3.82 15.72
N ASP A 46 12.23 -4.56 16.70
CA ASP A 46 12.81 -5.82 17.19
C ASP A 46 12.47 -7.04 16.32
N GLN A 47 11.58 -6.89 15.34
CA GLN A 47 11.23 -7.91 14.34
C GLN A 47 11.99 -7.73 13.01
N VAL A 48 12.75 -6.64 12.86
CA VAL A 48 13.54 -6.33 11.66
C VAL A 48 15.03 -6.56 11.95
N PRO A 49 15.79 -7.19 11.03
CA PRO A 49 17.23 -7.35 11.19
C PRO A 49 17.94 -6.01 11.43
N PRO A 50 18.91 -5.92 12.36
CA PRO A 50 19.51 -4.64 12.77
C PRO A 50 20.04 -3.75 11.63
N ASP A 51 20.52 -4.37 10.55
CA ASP A 51 21.07 -3.72 9.36
C ASP A 51 20.00 -3.22 8.36
N LEU A 52 18.73 -3.56 8.57
CA LEU A 52 17.58 -3.15 7.76
C LEU A 52 16.64 -2.19 8.49
N VAL A 53 16.86 -1.98 9.78
CA VAL A 53 15.96 -1.17 10.61
C VAL A 53 15.85 0.29 10.14
N ASP A 54 16.90 0.84 9.54
CA ASP A 54 16.88 2.19 8.97
C ASP A 54 15.90 2.32 7.79
N LEU A 55 15.48 1.21 7.18
CA LEU A 55 14.48 1.18 6.12
C LEU A 55 13.04 1.15 6.64
N ILE A 56 12.80 1.00 7.96
CA ILE A 56 11.44 0.94 8.52
C ILE A 56 10.55 2.11 8.06
N PRO A 57 10.98 3.39 8.12
CA PRO A 57 10.13 4.50 7.67
C PRO A 57 9.77 4.41 6.18
N LEU A 58 10.65 3.82 5.35
CA LEU A 58 10.37 3.59 3.94
C LEU A 58 9.42 2.41 3.76
N ALA A 59 9.58 1.34 4.53
CA ALA A 59 8.68 0.19 4.51
C ALA A 59 7.27 0.58 4.99
N GLU A 60 7.14 1.45 5.98
CA GLU A 60 5.84 1.97 6.43
C GLU A 60 5.14 2.83 5.37
N LYS A 61 5.90 3.61 4.59
CA LYS A 61 5.35 4.48 3.54
C LYS A 61 5.04 3.72 2.25
N TRP A 62 5.93 2.82 1.84
CA TRP A 62 5.91 2.20 0.52
C TRP A 62 5.53 0.72 0.55
N GLY A 63 5.46 0.09 1.73
CA GLY A 63 5.07 -1.31 1.92
C GLY A 63 3.58 -1.57 1.81
N ILE A 64 2.91 -0.99 0.80
CA ILE A 64 1.46 -1.09 0.61
C ILE A 64 1.13 -2.37 -0.16
N GLY A 65 0.40 -3.29 0.48
CA GLY A 65 0.01 -4.57 -0.13
C GLY A 65 -1.07 -4.48 -1.20
N ASP A 66 -2.01 -3.56 -1.05
CA ASP A 66 -3.07 -3.30 -2.02
C ASP A 66 -2.47 -2.64 -3.27
N ASP A 67 -2.68 -3.25 -4.44
CA ASP A 67 -2.08 -2.82 -5.70
C ASP A 67 -2.65 -1.49 -6.21
N LEU A 68 -3.95 -1.26 -6.04
CA LEU A 68 -4.57 0.02 -6.38
C LEU A 68 -4.05 1.16 -5.51
N LEU A 69 -3.97 0.97 -4.19
CA LEU A 69 -3.42 2.00 -3.28
C LEU A 69 -1.93 2.26 -3.56
N ARG A 70 -1.17 1.22 -3.90
CA ARG A 70 0.24 1.35 -4.27
C ARG A 70 0.42 2.10 -5.59
N ASP A 71 -0.46 1.89 -6.56
CA ASP A 71 -0.48 2.64 -7.82
C ASP A 71 -0.81 4.12 -7.58
N GLU A 72 -1.86 4.41 -6.81
CA GLU A 72 -2.24 5.78 -6.45
C GLU A 72 -1.11 6.51 -5.69
N MET A 73 -0.44 5.84 -4.76
CA MET A 73 0.74 6.39 -4.08
C MET A 73 1.86 6.72 -5.08
N ARG A 74 2.10 5.84 -6.07
CA ARG A 74 3.10 6.05 -7.11
C ARG A 74 2.74 7.23 -8.03
N GLU A 75 1.48 7.39 -8.39
CA GLU A 75 1.03 8.51 -9.24
C GLU A 75 1.19 9.86 -8.52
N HIS A 76 0.89 9.91 -7.22
CA HIS A 76 1.00 11.13 -6.43
C HIS A 76 2.43 11.44 -5.94
N ALA A 77 3.30 10.45 -5.84
CA ALA A 77 4.67 10.65 -5.37
C ALA A 77 5.51 11.48 -6.36
N THR A 78 6.28 12.40 -5.81
CA THR A 78 7.24 13.20 -6.58
C THR A 78 8.41 12.34 -7.07
N ASP A 79 9.06 12.76 -8.17
CA ASP A 79 10.26 12.07 -8.67
C ASP A 79 11.38 12.01 -7.62
N ALA A 80 11.46 13.03 -6.75
CA ALA A 80 12.41 13.06 -5.65
C ALA A 80 12.16 11.94 -4.63
N GLU A 81 10.89 11.69 -4.28
CA GLU A 81 10.51 10.61 -3.37
C GLU A 81 10.75 9.23 -4.00
N LYS A 82 10.41 9.06 -5.28
CA LYS A 82 10.68 7.83 -6.04
C LYS A 82 12.16 7.53 -6.11
N ARG A 83 12.98 8.55 -6.36
CA ARG A 83 14.44 8.42 -6.37
C ARG A 83 15.01 8.13 -4.97
N ALA A 84 14.46 8.76 -3.93
CA ALA A 84 14.92 8.54 -2.56
C ALA A 84 14.75 7.08 -2.12
N ILE A 85 13.60 6.45 -2.41
CA ILE A 85 13.42 5.02 -2.11
C ILE A 85 14.33 4.14 -2.98
N ALA A 86 14.48 4.42 -4.28
CA ALA A 86 15.36 3.65 -5.15
C ALA A 86 16.83 3.70 -4.67
N ASP A 87 17.33 4.90 -4.34
CA ASP A 87 18.69 5.08 -3.81
C ASP A 87 18.87 4.39 -2.45
N ALA A 88 17.84 4.39 -1.60
CA ALA A 88 17.88 3.72 -0.30
C ALA A 88 17.91 2.18 -0.41
N LEU A 89 17.24 1.60 -1.41
CA LEU A 89 17.24 0.15 -1.64
C LEU A 89 18.40 -0.35 -2.50
N LYS A 90 19.15 0.57 -3.12
CA LYS A 90 20.31 0.26 -3.93
C LYS A 90 21.28 -0.66 -3.17
N HIS A 91 21.60 -1.81 -3.75
CA HIS A 91 22.43 -2.87 -3.17
C HIS A 91 21.86 -3.57 -1.92
N ARG A 92 20.64 -3.26 -1.49
CA ARG A 92 19.98 -3.89 -0.33
C ARG A 92 18.92 -4.92 -0.74
N HIS A 93 18.47 -4.92 -1.99
CA HIS A 93 17.46 -5.87 -2.50
C HIS A 93 17.80 -7.33 -2.16
N ALA A 94 19.01 -7.79 -2.50
CA ALA A 94 19.42 -9.17 -2.21
C ALA A 94 19.42 -9.49 -0.71
N ARG A 95 19.79 -8.52 0.12
CA ARG A 95 19.82 -8.68 1.59
C ARG A 95 18.41 -8.76 2.17
N ILE A 96 17.47 -7.98 1.65
CA ILE A 96 16.06 -8.03 2.06
C ILE A 96 15.44 -9.34 1.60
N SER A 97 15.63 -9.73 0.33
CA SER A 97 15.13 -11.01 -0.19
C SER A 97 15.66 -12.19 0.61
N ALA A 98 16.95 -12.23 0.94
CA ALA A 98 17.51 -13.30 1.77
C ALA A 98 16.89 -13.38 3.18
N TRP A 99 16.45 -12.25 3.75
CA TRP A 99 15.71 -12.24 5.01
C TRP A 99 14.27 -12.74 4.82
N LEU A 100 13.58 -12.29 3.77
CA LEU A 100 12.23 -12.76 3.45
C LEU A 100 12.20 -14.27 3.15
N ASP A 101 13.23 -14.79 2.49
CA ASP A 101 13.39 -16.21 2.17
C ASP A 101 13.68 -17.07 3.42
N SER A 102 14.06 -16.44 4.55
CA SER A 102 14.34 -17.16 5.80
C SER A 102 13.08 -17.58 6.57
N PHE A 103 11.92 -17.02 6.22
CA PHE A 103 10.67 -17.34 6.89
C PHE A 103 10.15 -18.73 6.48
N PRO A 104 9.57 -19.49 7.42
CA PRO A 104 9.03 -20.82 7.14
C PRO A 104 7.86 -20.77 6.16
N GLN A 105 7.88 -21.65 5.17
CA GLN A 105 6.82 -21.79 4.19
C GLN A 105 5.49 -22.21 4.84
N GLY A 106 4.38 -21.68 4.34
CA GLY A 106 3.03 -22.00 4.82
C GLY A 106 2.62 -21.33 6.13
N GLN A 107 3.47 -20.48 6.70
CA GLN A 107 3.10 -19.60 7.81
C GLN A 107 2.63 -18.23 7.28
N PRO A 108 1.71 -17.55 7.98
CA PRO A 108 1.39 -16.16 7.68
C PRO A 108 2.64 -15.28 7.77
N MET A 109 2.74 -14.32 6.86
CA MET A 109 3.80 -13.31 6.87
C MET A 109 3.59 -12.35 8.04
N THR A 110 4.66 -11.89 8.69
CA THR A 110 4.56 -10.81 9.67
C THR A 110 4.35 -9.47 8.96
N ASP A 111 3.84 -8.47 9.69
CA ASP A 111 3.62 -7.13 9.14
C ASP A 111 4.93 -6.52 8.61
N GLU A 112 6.05 -6.75 9.28
CA GLU A 112 7.37 -6.29 8.83
C GLU A 112 7.81 -6.96 7.54
N ALA A 113 7.67 -8.29 7.45
CA ALA A 113 8.03 -9.02 6.25
C ALA A 113 7.16 -8.59 5.06
N ALA A 114 5.85 -8.38 5.29
CA ALA A 114 4.92 -7.88 4.28
C ALA A 114 5.30 -6.47 3.82
N ALA A 115 5.55 -5.55 4.75
CA ALA A 115 5.92 -4.18 4.41
C ALA A 115 7.23 -4.11 3.60
N PHE A 116 8.24 -4.90 3.96
CA PHE A 116 9.50 -4.94 3.22
C PHE A 116 9.36 -5.60 1.84
N LEU A 117 8.55 -6.67 1.72
CA LEU A 117 8.21 -7.29 0.45
C LEU A 117 7.55 -6.27 -0.49
N TYR A 118 6.49 -5.61 -0.02
CA TYR A 118 5.73 -4.68 -0.85
C TYR A 118 6.52 -3.40 -1.15
N MET A 119 7.42 -2.98 -0.27
CA MET A 119 8.37 -1.90 -0.55
C MET A 119 9.31 -2.24 -1.70
N GLN A 120 9.82 -3.49 -1.77
CA GLN A 120 10.61 -3.93 -2.93
C GLN A 120 9.75 -3.96 -4.20
N LEU A 121 8.51 -4.44 -4.09
CA LEU A 121 7.58 -4.48 -5.22
C LEU A 121 7.26 -3.08 -5.76
N SER A 122 7.07 -2.08 -4.90
CA SER A 122 6.89 -0.69 -5.34
C SER A 122 8.04 -0.20 -6.22
N VAL A 123 9.28 -0.49 -5.83
CA VAL A 123 10.48 -0.09 -6.60
C VAL A 123 10.56 -0.85 -7.93
N ASP A 124 10.19 -2.12 -7.94
CA ASP A 124 10.09 -2.93 -9.16
C ASP A 124 9.06 -2.36 -10.14
N GLU A 125 7.85 -2.09 -9.65
CA GLU A 125 6.74 -1.55 -10.44
C GLU A 125 7.00 -0.14 -10.97
N MET A 126 7.90 0.61 -10.33
CA MET A 126 8.40 1.89 -10.85
C MET A 126 9.50 1.73 -11.92
N GLY A 127 10.00 0.52 -12.16
CA GLY A 127 11.13 0.26 -13.04
C GLY A 127 12.46 0.79 -12.48
N LEU A 128 12.57 0.89 -11.15
CA LEU A 128 13.70 1.51 -10.45
C LEU A 128 14.62 0.49 -9.74
N MET A 129 14.36 -0.81 -9.91
CA MET A 129 15.18 -1.85 -9.32
C MET A 129 16.56 -1.90 -9.99
N GLN A 130 17.63 -1.76 -9.19
CA GLN A 130 19.03 -1.75 -9.63
C GLN A 130 19.94 -2.60 -8.74
#